data_AF-A0A258REQ6-F1
#
_entry.id   AF-A0A258REQ6-F1
#
_cell.length_a   1.000
_cell.length_b   1.000
_cell.length_c   1.000
_cell.angle_alpha   90.00
_cell.angle_beta   90.00
_cell.angle_gamma   90.00
#
_symmetry.space_group_name_H-M   'P 1'
#
loop_
_entity.id
_entity.type
_entity.pdbx_description
1 polymer ?
#
loop_
_entity_poly.entity_id
_entity_poly.type
_entity_poly.pdbx_seq_one_letter_code
_entity_poly.pdbx_strand_id
1 'polypeptide(L)'
;YIMRPQRSGTIEIGPITLEAQLPGFAGAGLPSDLARLLGRSGAVPLAGADPNLGREVTLHSDPVRIEVKPRPAAAVGWFLPAQDVILSSTWNPPLAQAKAGETLTRTLTLEAVGATPNQLPPLPIVEADGVRQYEESSRSDQALINGKPGAVLIKTISVVPTRDGAITLPGLDVGWWNTETKTQETAHLPAETFTVAASDQTRPAAPPPQALPAAPIDVPQAPPPTVETQLALPAWLAEMLNLRTGATLAAILLVLGLTALLLRRRAAHAARATSGAARPAYRSRGRARISAAAALDDLRAACKADDALAAHAALIAWTRAEGGPAPVATGQNALDAQAFDANTFRTPAMAKAAEDLRQHLYGAGSSSAGSSRAGSTRWRGAACLSAVRAECAARARSAPKRRGARLAPLYP
;
A
#
# COMPACT_ATOMS: atom_id res chain seq x y z
N TYR A 1 -3.82 -8.23 1.06
CA TYR A 1 -4.05 -9.47 1.83
C TYR A 1 -2.75 -10.24 1.92
N ILE A 2 -2.34 -10.68 3.12
CA ILE A 2 -1.20 -11.58 3.31
C ILE A 2 -1.78 -12.98 3.55
N MET A 3 -1.44 -13.95 2.69
CA MET A 3 -1.82 -15.35 2.88
C MET A 3 -0.70 -16.07 3.65
N ARG A 4 -1.05 -16.78 4.72
CA ARG A 4 -0.09 -17.52 5.56
C ARG A 4 -0.51 -18.98 5.69
N PRO A 5 0.35 -19.94 5.35
CA PRO A 5 0.03 -21.35 5.47
C PRO A 5 -0.06 -21.78 6.95
N GLN A 6 -1.11 -22.52 7.30
CA GLN A 6 -1.34 -23.05 8.66
C GLN A 6 -0.85 -24.50 8.82
N ARG A 7 -0.54 -25.18 7.72
CA ARG A 7 -0.10 -26.58 7.69
C ARG A 7 1.02 -26.77 6.67
N SER A 8 1.87 -27.75 6.94
CA SER A 8 2.83 -28.25 5.97
C SER A 8 2.14 -29.08 4.88
N GLY A 9 2.83 -29.25 3.75
CA GLY A 9 2.36 -29.95 2.57
C GLY A 9 1.98 -29.03 1.42
N THR A 10 1.47 -29.62 0.35
CA THR A 10 1.02 -28.88 -0.82
C THR A 10 -0.31 -28.21 -0.54
N ILE A 11 -0.34 -26.88 -0.67
CA ILE A 11 -1.55 -26.07 -0.62
C ILE A 11 -1.82 -25.58 -2.04
N GLU A 12 -2.98 -25.93 -2.57
CA GLU A 12 -3.46 -25.42 -3.84
C GLU A 12 -4.46 -24.29 -3.60
N ILE A 13 -4.12 -23.11 -4.08
CA ILE A 13 -5.05 -21.99 -4.15
C ILE A 13 -5.84 -22.18 -5.44
N GLY A 14 -7.12 -22.50 -5.27
CA GLY A 14 -8.05 -22.73 -6.38
C GLY A 14 -8.12 -21.52 -7.33
N PRO A 15 -8.51 -21.77 -8.59
CA PRO A 15 -8.65 -20.71 -9.58
C PRO A 15 -9.74 -19.73 -9.16
N ILE A 16 -9.49 -18.44 -9.36
CA ILE A 16 -10.50 -17.40 -9.14
C ILE A 16 -11.31 -17.27 -10.42
N THR A 17 -12.63 -17.38 -10.28
CA THR A 17 -13.57 -17.20 -11.38
C THR A 17 -14.06 -15.76 -11.39
N LEU A 18 -13.94 -15.11 -12.54
CA LEU A 18 -14.51 -13.80 -12.80
C LEU A 18 -15.61 -13.94 -13.83
N GLU A 19 -16.84 -13.69 -13.40
CA GLU A 19 -18.01 -13.58 -14.27
C GLU A 19 -18.21 -12.11 -14.63
N ALA A 20 -18.21 -11.82 -15.93
CA ALA A 20 -18.42 -10.47 -16.43
C ALA A 20 -19.41 -10.50 -17.59
N GLN A 21 -20.36 -9.57 -17.57
CA GLN A 21 -21.31 -9.39 -18.66
C GLN A 21 -20.80 -8.28 -19.57
N LEU A 22 -20.33 -8.67 -20.75
CA LEU A 22 -19.86 -7.73 -21.76
C LEU A 22 -21.04 -7.23 -22.58
N PRO A 23 -21.15 -5.93 -22.87
CA PRO A 23 -22.18 -5.44 -23.80
C PRO A 23 -22.01 -6.10 -25.16
N GLY A 24 -23.07 -6.73 -25.66
CA GLY A 24 -23.08 -7.38 -26.96
C GLY A 24 -22.92 -6.32 -28.05
N PHE A 25 -21.80 -6.33 -28.77
CA PHE A 25 -21.66 -5.50 -29.96
C PHE A 25 -22.34 -6.22 -31.13
N ALA A 26 -23.45 -5.63 -31.61
CA ALA A 26 -24.12 -6.04 -32.83
C ALA A 26 -23.18 -5.86 -34.04
N GLY A 27 -22.43 -6.92 -34.35
CA GLY A 27 -21.60 -7.04 -35.55
C GLY A 27 -22.14 -8.04 -36.56
N ALA A 28 -23.37 -8.54 -36.39
CA ALA A 28 -24.03 -9.39 -37.38
C ALA A 28 -24.79 -8.51 -38.39
N GLY A 29 -24.05 -7.75 -39.19
CA GLY A 29 -24.59 -7.27 -40.46
C GLY A 29 -24.67 -8.44 -41.45
N LEU A 30 -25.60 -8.37 -42.40
CA LEU A 30 -25.63 -9.32 -43.53
C LEU A 30 -24.23 -9.41 -44.17
N PRO A 31 -23.79 -10.60 -44.62
CA PRO A 31 -22.53 -10.73 -45.35
C PRO A 31 -22.49 -9.72 -46.50
N SER A 32 -21.32 -9.11 -46.72
CA SER A 32 -21.11 -7.96 -47.63
C SER A 32 -21.65 -8.15 -49.05
N ASP A 33 -21.77 -9.41 -49.48
CA ASP A 33 -22.21 -9.77 -50.83
C ASP A 33 -23.71 -9.57 -51.01
N LEU A 34 -24.51 -9.83 -49.98
CA LEU A 34 -25.96 -9.58 -50.01
C LEU A 34 -26.27 -8.07 -49.91
N ALA A 35 -25.48 -7.31 -49.15
CA ALA A 35 -25.63 -5.86 -49.04
C ALA A 35 -25.34 -5.13 -50.37
N ARG A 36 -24.41 -5.65 -51.18
CA ARG A 36 -24.09 -5.12 -52.52
C ARG A 36 -25.21 -5.38 -53.53
N LEU A 37 -25.89 -6.52 -53.43
CA LEU A 37 -26.95 -6.92 -54.36
C LEU A 37 -28.22 -6.07 -54.20
N LEU A 38 -28.48 -5.59 -52.98
CA LEU A 38 -29.59 -4.69 -52.66
C LEU A 38 -29.27 -3.20 -52.86
N GLY A 39 -28.13 -2.87 -53.49
CA GLY A 39 -27.74 -1.49 -53.80
C GLY A 39 -27.53 -0.59 -52.58
N ARG A 40 -27.32 -1.18 -51.39
CA ARG A 40 -27.34 -0.46 -50.11
C ARG A 40 -26.00 -0.61 -49.39
N SER A 41 -25.19 0.44 -49.42
CA SER A 41 -23.90 0.48 -48.71
C SER A 41 -24.12 0.76 -47.22
N GLY A 42 -24.38 -0.28 -46.43
CA GLY A 42 -24.42 -0.19 -44.97
C GLY A 42 -25.09 -1.38 -44.30
N ALA A 43 -24.62 -1.73 -43.10
CA ALA A 43 -25.23 -2.75 -42.26
C ALA A 43 -26.65 -2.31 -41.85
N VAL A 44 -27.67 -2.97 -42.37
CA VAL A 44 -29.06 -2.79 -41.92
C VAL A 44 -29.25 -3.69 -40.70
N PRO A 45 -29.60 -3.16 -39.51
CA PRO A 45 -29.94 -4.01 -38.37
C PRO A 45 -31.24 -4.77 -38.68
N LEU A 46 -31.23 -6.10 -38.53
CA LEU A 46 -32.45 -6.91 -38.59
C LEU A 46 -33.36 -6.53 -37.42
N ALA A 47 -34.61 -6.18 -37.70
CA ALA A 47 -35.61 -5.98 -36.66
C ALA A 47 -35.92 -7.33 -35.97
N GLY A 48 -35.59 -7.44 -34.68
CA GLY A 48 -35.82 -8.64 -33.86
C GLY A 48 -34.61 -9.14 -33.07
N ALA A 49 -33.41 -8.58 -33.27
CA ALA A 49 -32.27 -8.84 -32.40
C ALA A 49 -32.27 -7.82 -31.25
N ASP A 50 -32.66 -8.23 -30.04
CA ASP A 50 -32.58 -7.38 -28.86
C ASP A 50 -31.12 -6.92 -28.64
N PRO A 51 -30.83 -5.60 -28.68
CA PRO A 51 -29.46 -5.07 -28.64
C PRO A 51 -28.79 -5.19 -27.26
N ASN A 52 -29.46 -5.80 -26.29
CA ASN A 52 -29.07 -5.82 -24.87
C ASN A 52 -28.75 -7.22 -24.32
N LEU A 53 -28.63 -8.25 -25.16
CA LEU A 53 -28.14 -9.55 -24.70
C LEU A 53 -26.62 -9.45 -24.49
N GLY A 54 -26.24 -8.94 -23.31
CA GLY A 54 -24.86 -8.93 -22.86
C GLY A 54 -24.29 -10.34 -22.91
N ARG A 55 -23.10 -10.50 -23.51
CA ARG A 55 -22.41 -11.79 -23.54
C ARG A 55 -21.76 -12.02 -22.18
N GLU A 56 -22.27 -13.00 -21.45
CA GLU A 56 -21.63 -13.48 -20.24
C GLU A 56 -20.29 -14.16 -20.59
N VAL A 57 -19.23 -13.76 -19.90
CA VAL A 57 -17.89 -14.32 -20.05
C VAL A 57 -17.38 -14.67 -18.66
N THR A 58 -17.11 -15.96 -18.49
CA THR A 58 -16.47 -16.52 -17.31
C THR A 58 -14.97 -16.70 -17.60
N LEU A 59 -14.12 -16.03 -16.83
CA LEU A 59 -12.67 -16.16 -16.87
C LEU A 59 -12.21 -16.91 -15.62
N HIS A 60 -11.33 -17.88 -15.79
CA HIS A 60 -10.73 -18.61 -14.66
C HIS A 60 -9.25 -18.26 -14.63
N SER A 61 -8.69 -17.96 -13.45
CA SER A 61 -7.24 -17.90 -13.28
C SER A 61 -6.64 -19.31 -13.26
N ASP A 62 -5.33 -19.44 -13.45
CA ASP A 62 -4.66 -20.71 -13.16
C ASP A 62 -4.58 -20.93 -11.64
N PRO A 63 -4.68 -22.18 -11.14
CA PRO A 63 -4.46 -22.49 -9.74
C PRO A 63 -3.00 -22.29 -9.36
N VAL A 64 -2.75 -21.79 -8.14
CA VAL A 64 -1.39 -21.59 -7.62
C VAL A 64 -1.10 -22.70 -6.61
N ARG A 65 -0.09 -23.53 -6.88
CA ARG A 65 0.37 -24.57 -5.94
C ARG A 65 1.56 -24.05 -5.14
N ILE A 66 1.45 -24.13 -3.82
CA ILE A 66 2.48 -23.72 -2.85
C ILE A 66 2.88 -24.96 -2.04
N GLU A 67 4.18 -25.26 -1.99
CA GLU A 67 4.71 -26.34 -1.16
C GLU A 67 5.24 -25.78 0.16
N VAL A 68 4.63 -26.16 1.28
CA VAL A 68 5.01 -25.72 2.62
C VAL A 68 5.83 -26.81 3.29
N LYS A 69 7.09 -26.52 3.59
CA LYS A 69 8.00 -27.49 4.21
C LYS A 69 7.57 -27.83 5.65
N PRO A 70 7.79 -29.08 6.10
CA PRO A 70 7.57 -29.46 7.50
C PRO A 70 8.58 -28.78 8.42
N ARG A 71 8.29 -28.80 9.73
CA ARG A 71 9.25 -28.40 10.77
C ARG A 71 10.55 -29.20 10.61
N PRO A 72 11.72 -28.54 10.50
CA PRO A 72 13.01 -29.22 10.43
C PRO A 72 13.25 -30.08 11.67
N ALA A 73 13.79 -31.28 11.49
CA ALA A 73 14.12 -32.18 12.61
C ALA A 73 15.20 -31.60 13.55
N ALA A 74 16.04 -30.70 13.04
CA ALA A 74 17.07 -30.01 13.82
C ALA A 74 16.53 -28.87 14.70
N ALA A 75 15.26 -28.47 14.54
CA ALA A 75 14.69 -27.37 15.32
C ALA A 75 14.31 -27.83 16.73
N VAL A 76 15.02 -27.34 17.74
CA VAL A 76 14.84 -27.71 19.15
C VAL A 76 13.97 -26.68 19.88
N GLY A 77 13.08 -27.16 20.77
CA GLY A 77 12.28 -26.29 21.63
C GLY A 77 11.13 -25.57 20.89
N TRP A 78 10.92 -24.31 21.23
CA TRP A 78 9.89 -23.47 20.61
C TRP A 78 10.25 -23.18 19.15
N PHE A 79 9.32 -23.44 18.23
CA PHE A 79 9.57 -23.25 16.80
C PHE A 79 9.25 -21.82 16.38
N LEU A 80 10.26 -20.94 16.44
CA LEU A 80 10.21 -19.58 15.94
C LEU A 80 10.99 -19.48 14.61
N PRO A 81 10.33 -19.63 13.44
CA PRO A 81 10.98 -19.39 12.16
C PRO A 81 11.07 -17.89 11.89
N ALA A 82 12.28 -17.36 11.77
CA ALA A 82 12.53 -15.95 11.50
C ALA A 82 13.76 -15.76 10.59
N GLN A 83 13.92 -14.57 10.03
CA GLN A 83 15.14 -14.17 9.32
C GLN A 83 16.18 -13.64 10.30
N ASP A 84 15.71 -12.87 11.29
CA ASP A 84 16.53 -12.25 12.31
C ASP A 84 15.70 -12.12 13.59
N VAL A 85 16.34 -12.27 14.75
CA VAL A 85 15.72 -12.18 16.06
C VAL A 85 16.61 -11.40 17.01
N ILE A 86 16.08 -10.31 17.57
CA ILE A 86 16.78 -9.44 18.50
C ILE A 86 16.03 -9.43 19.82
N LEU A 87 16.74 -9.69 20.91
CA LEU A 87 16.22 -9.58 22.27
C LEU A 87 16.95 -8.45 22.99
N SER A 88 16.18 -7.52 23.55
CA SER A 88 16.72 -6.34 24.25
C SER A 88 15.95 -6.05 25.54
N SER A 89 16.61 -5.33 26.45
CA SER A 89 16.07 -4.88 27.73
C SER A 89 16.26 -3.38 27.87
N THR A 90 15.29 -2.71 28.48
CA THR A 90 15.40 -1.31 28.90
C THR A 90 14.87 -1.14 30.32
N TRP A 91 15.41 -0.16 31.03
CA TRP A 91 15.15 0.06 32.46
C TRP A 91 14.67 1.48 32.74
N ASN A 92 13.70 1.58 33.65
CA ASN A 92 13.23 2.86 34.17
C ASN A 92 12.88 2.75 35.67
N PRO A 93 13.50 3.54 36.57
CA PRO A 93 14.66 4.39 36.34
C PRO A 93 15.92 3.58 35.92
N PRO A 94 16.99 4.23 35.43
CA PRO A 94 18.23 3.54 35.09
C PRO A 94 18.81 2.76 36.28
N LEU A 95 19.42 1.60 36.01
CA LEU A 95 19.95 0.70 37.05
C LEU A 95 20.94 1.36 38.03
N ALA A 96 21.65 2.40 37.62
CA ALA A 96 22.55 3.17 38.48
C ALA A 96 21.84 3.93 39.62
N GLN A 97 20.52 4.10 39.53
CA GLN A 97 19.67 4.75 40.53
C GLN A 97 18.87 3.75 41.35
N ALA A 98 19.15 2.44 41.23
CA ALA A 98 18.43 1.40 41.96
C ALA A 98 18.61 1.56 43.48
N LYS A 99 17.49 1.58 44.21
CA LYS A 99 17.45 1.63 45.67
C LYS A 99 16.66 0.45 46.24
N ALA A 100 17.05 -0.01 47.43
CA ALA A 100 16.35 -1.08 48.11
C ALA A 100 14.91 -0.65 48.46
N GLY A 101 13.93 -1.48 48.12
CA GLY A 101 12.51 -1.24 48.33
C GLY A 101 11.81 -0.37 47.28
N GLU A 102 12.54 0.21 46.31
CA GLU A 102 11.95 0.99 45.22
C GLU A 102 11.74 0.13 43.96
N THR A 103 10.62 0.35 43.27
CA THR A 103 10.28 -0.42 42.06
C THR A 103 11.02 0.11 40.83
N LEU A 104 11.65 -0.80 40.10
CA LEU A 104 12.24 -0.59 38.78
C LEU A 104 11.35 -1.25 37.72
N THR A 105 11.11 -0.58 36.60
CA THR A 105 10.41 -1.15 35.45
C THR A 105 11.43 -1.66 34.44
N ARG A 106 11.39 -2.97 34.16
CA ARG A 106 12.17 -3.62 33.09
C ARG A 106 11.24 -3.90 31.91
N THR A 107 11.56 -3.35 30.75
CA THR A 107 10.85 -3.64 29.49
C THR A 107 11.71 -4.55 28.63
N LEU A 108 11.27 -5.78 28.42
CA LEU A 108 11.86 -6.74 27.51
C LEU A 108 11.20 -6.62 26.14
N THR A 109 12.01 -6.49 25.09
CA THR A 109 11.54 -6.40 23.71
C THR A 109 12.18 -7.50 22.89
N LEU A 110 11.35 -8.39 22.34
CA LEU A 110 11.74 -9.42 21.39
C LEU A 110 11.21 -9.06 20.01
N GLU A 111 12.11 -8.80 19.07
CA GLU A 111 11.80 -8.51 17.68
C GLU A 111 12.16 -9.71 16.81
N ALA A 112 11.25 -10.16 15.96
CA ALA A 112 11.49 -11.27 15.04
C ALA A 112 11.00 -10.94 13.62
N VAL A 113 11.93 -10.91 12.66
CA VAL A 113 11.67 -10.58 11.26
C VAL A 113 11.07 -11.79 10.53
N GLY A 114 9.95 -11.59 9.83
CA GLY A 114 9.23 -12.64 9.11
C GLY A 114 8.33 -13.52 9.98
N ALA A 115 8.40 -13.38 11.31
CA ALA A 115 7.54 -14.08 12.25
C ALA A 115 6.18 -13.38 12.42
N THR A 116 5.25 -14.06 13.09
CA THR A 116 3.94 -13.54 13.49
C THR A 116 3.83 -13.45 15.00
N PRO A 117 2.94 -12.58 15.54
CA PRO A 117 2.79 -12.43 17.00
C PRO A 117 2.54 -13.76 17.71
N ASN A 118 1.70 -14.62 17.12
CA ASN A 118 1.37 -15.94 17.68
C ASN A 118 2.52 -16.95 17.64
N GLN A 119 3.57 -16.69 16.85
CA GLN A 119 4.76 -17.53 16.80
C GLN A 119 5.82 -17.09 17.83
N LEU A 120 5.67 -15.92 18.46
CA LEU A 120 6.64 -15.46 19.44
C LEU A 120 6.53 -16.31 20.73
N PRO A 121 7.67 -16.78 21.26
CA PRO A 121 7.67 -17.54 22.50
C PRO A 121 7.29 -16.65 23.69
N PRO A 122 6.65 -17.21 24.73
CA PRO A 122 6.56 -16.52 26.00
C PRO A 122 7.96 -16.33 26.59
N LEU A 123 8.25 -15.12 27.10
CA LEU A 123 9.50 -14.85 27.81
C LEU A 123 9.31 -15.18 29.31
N PRO A 124 9.98 -16.21 29.85
CA PRO A 124 9.88 -16.54 31.27
C PRO A 124 10.58 -15.49 32.14
N ILE A 125 10.01 -15.24 33.32
CA ILE A 125 10.67 -14.43 34.36
C ILE A 125 11.49 -15.40 35.21
N VAL A 126 12.81 -15.27 35.15
CA VAL A 126 13.73 -16.10 35.93
C VAL A 126 13.90 -15.46 37.31
N GLU A 127 13.65 -16.24 38.36
CA GLU A 127 13.85 -15.79 39.73
C GLU A 127 15.34 -15.48 39.99
N ALA A 128 15.59 -14.43 40.75
CA ALA A 128 16.94 -13.98 41.08
C ALA A 128 16.99 -13.58 42.55
N ASP A 129 18.09 -13.91 43.23
CA ASP A 129 18.25 -13.60 44.64
C ASP A 129 18.36 -12.08 44.87
N GLY A 130 17.73 -11.60 45.94
CA GLY A 130 17.71 -10.19 46.30
C GLY A 130 16.70 -9.32 45.53
N VAL A 131 15.90 -9.87 44.61
CA VAL A 131 14.84 -9.14 43.90
C VAL A 131 13.51 -9.89 43.88
N ARG A 132 12.40 -9.14 43.88
CA ARG A 132 11.08 -9.66 43.55
C ARG A 132 10.67 -9.14 42.17
N GLN A 133 10.23 -10.03 41.29
CA GLN A 133 9.85 -9.69 39.92
C GLN A 133 8.38 -10.04 39.70
N TYR A 134 7.63 -9.10 39.13
CA TYR A 134 6.21 -9.25 38.84
C TYR A 134 5.95 -8.86 37.40
N GLU A 135 5.23 -9.71 36.65
CA GLU A 135 4.77 -9.37 35.31
C GLU A 135 3.65 -8.35 35.41
N GLU A 136 3.81 -7.21 34.74
CA GLU A 136 2.80 -6.15 34.69
C GLU A 136 1.95 -6.27 33.42
N SER A 137 2.61 -6.41 32.27
CA SER A 137 1.93 -6.61 30.99
C SER A 137 2.78 -7.36 29.99
N SER A 138 2.13 -8.06 29.06
CA SER A 138 2.77 -8.63 27.89
C SER A 138 1.86 -8.46 26.67
N ARG A 139 2.42 -7.91 25.60
CA ARG A 139 1.72 -7.69 24.33
C ARG A 139 2.58 -8.15 23.17
N SER A 140 1.93 -8.67 22.14
CA SER A 140 2.57 -9.08 20.90
C SER A 140 1.83 -8.48 19.72
N ASP A 141 2.54 -7.74 18.87
CA ASP A 141 1.96 -7.01 17.74
C ASP A 141 2.70 -7.28 16.43
N GLN A 142 2.02 -7.08 15.32
CA GLN A 142 2.69 -7.04 14.01
C GLN A 142 3.43 -5.71 13.87
N ALA A 143 4.66 -5.77 13.38
CA ALA A 143 5.52 -4.61 13.19
C ALA A 143 6.25 -4.67 11.85
N LEU A 144 6.71 -3.52 11.36
CA LEU A 144 7.71 -3.45 10.30
C LEU A 144 9.08 -3.25 10.94
N ILE A 145 9.95 -4.25 10.83
CA ILE A 145 11.31 -4.22 11.35
C ILE A 145 12.23 -4.07 10.14
N ASN A 146 12.98 -2.96 10.06
CA ASN A 146 13.86 -2.64 8.92
C ASN A 146 13.14 -2.70 7.55
N GLY A 147 11.89 -2.26 7.49
CA GLY A 147 11.06 -2.29 6.28
C GLY A 147 10.54 -3.67 5.87
N LYS A 148 10.83 -4.72 6.66
CA LYS A 148 10.31 -6.08 6.47
C LYS A 148 9.17 -6.35 7.46
N PRO A 149 8.14 -7.13 7.09
CA PRO A 149 7.11 -7.54 8.02
C PRO A 149 7.70 -8.48 9.09
N GLY A 150 7.31 -8.27 10.33
CA GLY A 150 7.70 -9.11 11.46
C GLY A 150 6.73 -8.97 12.62
N ALA A 151 7.18 -9.42 13.79
CA ALA A 151 6.43 -9.34 15.02
C ALA A 151 7.32 -8.85 16.16
N VAL A 152 6.72 -8.13 17.09
CA VAL A 152 7.37 -7.65 18.31
C VAL A 152 6.59 -8.13 19.52
N LEU A 153 7.29 -8.66 20.53
CA LEU A 153 6.74 -8.93 21.85
C LEU A 153 7.38 -7.98 22.84
N ILE A 154 6.54 -7.25 23.57
CA ILE A 154 6.93 -6.32 24.62
C ILE A 154 6.39 -6.89 25.93
N LYS A 155 7.28 -7.13 26.88
CA LYS A 155 6.94 -7.60 28.23
C LYS A 155 7.48 -6.63 29.27
N THR A 156 6.60 -6.09 30.09
CA THR A 156 6.93 -5.16 31.16
C THR A 156 6.91 -5.89 32.50
N ILE A 157 8.00 -5.76 33.25
CA ILE A 157 8.22 -6.45 34.52
C ILE A 157 8.56 -5.40 35.58
N SER A 158 7.83 -5.41 36.70
CA SER A 158 8.17 -4.64 37.89
C SER A 158 9.19 -5.43 38.73
N VAL A 159 10.34 -4.83 38.99
CA VAL A 159 11.47 -5.43 39.72
C VAL A 159 11.70 -4.63 40.99
N VAL A 160 11.55 -5.25 42.15
CA VAL A 160 11.73 -4.62 43.47
C VAL A 160 12.94 -5.24 44.16
N PRO A 161 14.07 -4.51 44.27
CA PRO A 161 15.21 -4.95 45.07
C PRO A 161 14.85 -5.02 46.55
N THR A 162 15.26 -6.11 47.21
CA THR A 162 14.93 -6.40 48.62
C THR A 162 16.11 -6.17 49.57
N ARG A 163 17.33 -6.05 49.03
CA ARG A 163 18.55 -5.78 49.78
C ARG A 163 19.43 -4.79 49.02
N ASP A 164 20.31 -4.12 49.75
CA ASP A 164 21.39 -3.31 49.20
C ASP A 164 22.58 -4.18 48.74
N GLY A 165 23.48 -3.55 47.97
CA GLY A 165 24.67 -4.18 47.41
C GLY A 165 24.48 -4.73 46.00
N ALA A 166 25.39 -5.61 45.57
CA ALA A 166 25.38 -6.15 44.22
C ALA A 166 24.28 -7.22 44.04
N ILE A 167 23.50 -7.07 42.97
CA ILE A 167 22.47 -8.02 42.53
C ILE A 167 22.74 -8.37 41.08
N THR A 168 22.60 -9.65 40.74
CA THR A 168 22.77 -10.16 39.39
C THR A 168 21.45 -10.75 38.90
N LEU A 169 20.92 -10.19 37.81
CA LEU A 169 19.81 -10.76 37.09
C LEU A 169 20.34 -11.74 36.03
N PRO A 170 19.80 -12.96 35.98
CA PRO A 170 20.20 -13.93 34.98
C PRO A 170 19.87 -13.42 33.57
N GLY A 171 20.70 -13.84 32.61
CA GLY A 171 20.44 -13.64 31.20
C GLY A 171 19.23 -14.46 30.73
N LEU A 172 18.76 -14.16 29.53
CA LEU A 172 17.65 -14.85 28.91
C LEU A 172 18.01 -15.26 27.49
N ASP A 173 17.77 -16.53 27.16
CA ASP A 173 18.06 -17.09 25.85
C ASP A 173 16.76 -17.45 25.13
N VAL A 174 16.65 -17.05 23.88
CA VAL A 174 15.54 -17.40 23.00
C VAL A 174 16.07 -18.15 21.78
N GLY A 175 15.81 -19.46 21.73
CA GLY A 175 16.12 -20.29 20.58
C GLY A 175 15.18 -19.99 19.41
N TRP A 176 15.72 -19.88 18.20
CA TRP A 176 14.96 -19.62 16.99
C TRP A 176 15.56 -20.34 15.78
N TRP A 177 14.75 -20.55 14.75
CA TRP A 177 15.19 -21.18 13.52
C TRP A 177 15.45 -20.11 12.46
N ASN A 178 16.70 -19.97 12.06
CA ASN A 178 17.09 -19.03 11.02
C ASN A 178 16.70 -19.60 9.65
N THR A 179 15.77 -18.91 8.99
CA THR A 179 15.24 -19.30 7.68
C THR A 179 16.19 -19.00 6.52
N GLU A 180 17.17 -18.11 6.72
CA GLU A 180 18.20 -17.79 5.73
C GLU A 180 19.36 -18.80 5.78
N THR A 181 19.91 -19.07 6.97
CA THR A 181 21.03 -20.02 7.19
C THR A 181 20.57 -21.47 7.32
N LYS A 182 19.27 -21.70 7.57
CA LYS A 182 18.67 -23.03 7.83
C LYS A 182 19.30 -23.73 9.03
N THR A 183 19.64 -22.97 10.06
CA THR A 183 20.23 -23.47 11.31
C THR A 183 19.45 -22.98 12.53
N GLN A 184 19.58 -23.71 13.63
CA GLN A 184 19.10 -23.25 14.94
C GLN A 184 20.08 -22.19 15.47
N GLU A 185 19.57 -21.02 15.81
CA GLU A 185 20.31 -19.91 16.39
C GLU A 185 19.66 -19.50 17.72
N THR A 186 20.34 -18.67 18.50
CA THR A 186 19.85 -18.21 19.81
C THR A 186 20.09 -16.72 19.96
N ALA A 187 19.03 -15.99 20.30
CA ALA A 187 19.10 -14.60 20.69
C ALA A 187 19.39 -14.55 22.20
N HIS A 188 20.54 -13.96 22.55
CA HIS A 188 21.05 -13.93 23.91
C HIS A 188 20.86 -12.55 24.53
N LEU A 189 20.17 -12.49 25.66
CA LEU A 189 20.16 -11.33 26.54
C LEU A 189 21.16 -11.59 27.68
N PRO A 190 22.23 -10.78 27.81
CA PRO A 190 23.27 -11.02 28.80
C PRO A 190 22.73 -10.87 30.23
N ALA A 191 23.39 -11.54 31.16
CA ALA A 191 23.15 -11.31 32.58
C ALA A 191 23.54 -9.87 32.96
N GLU A 192 22.71 -9.22 33.76
CA GLU A 192 22.89 -7.82 34.14
C GLU A 192 23.18 -7.74 35.64
N THR A 193 24.31 -7.12 35.99
CA THR A 193 24.68 -6.89 37.39
C THR A 193 24.58 -5.39 37.68
N PHE A 194 23.93 -5.05 38.79
CA PHE A 194 23.80 -3.67 39.24
C PHE A 194 23.94 -3.58 40.77
N THR A 195 24.32 -2.40 41.23
CA THR A 195 24.48 -2.10 42.65
C THR A 195 23.28 -1.33 43.16
N VAL A 196 22.66 -1.86 44.21
CA VAL A 196 21.50 -1.27 44.86
C VAL A 196 21.97 -0.42 46.04
N ALA A 197 21.59 0.85 46.06
CA ALA A 197 21.84 1.72 47.20
C ALA A 197 20.90 1.38 48.35
N ALA A 198 21.39 1.55 49.58
CA ALA A 198 20.58 1.43 50.78
C ALA A 198 19.39 2.40 50.72
N SER A 199 18.23 1.93 51.17
CA SER A 199 17.05 2.78 51.25
C SER A 199 17.25 3.83 52.35
N ASP A 200 16.96 5.09 52.05
CA ASP A 200 16.91 6.18 53.05
C ASP A 200 15.71 6.04 54.01
N GLN A 201 14.96 4.93 53.91
CA GLN A 201 13.81 4.61 54.77
C GLN A 201 14.24 4.15 56.17
N THR A 202 15.00 4.98 56.85
CA THR A 202 14.91 5.11 58.32
C THR A 202 14.00 6.29 58.61
N ARG A 203 12.73 6.23 58.18
CA ARG A 203 11.69 7.16 58.63
C ARG A 203 10.77 6.41 59.58
N PRO A 204 10.71 6.78 60.88
CA PRO A 204 9.72 6.21 61.79
C PRO A 204 8.32 6.42 61.19
N ALA A 205 7.51 5.36 61.17
CA ALA A 205 6.12 5.42 60.79
C ALA A 205 5.42 6.53 61.59
N ALA A 206 4.98 7.58 60.90
CA ALA A 206 4.09 8.57 61.50
C ALA A 206 2.77 7.87 61.84
N PRO A 207 2.19 8.08 63.04
CA PRO A 207 0.93 7.46 63.39
C PRO A 207 -0.19 7.93 62.46
N PRO A 208 -1.22 7.10 62.21
CA PRO A 208 -2.36 7.46 61.36
C PRO A 208 -3.05 8.73 61.92
N PRO A 209 -3.42 9.71 61.07
CA PRO A 209 -4.14 10.88 61.53
C PRO A 209 -5.49 10.50 62.10
N GLN A 210 -5.73 10.87 63.36
CA GLN A 210 -7.05 10.80 63.99
C GLN A 210 -8.00 11.76 63.26
N ALA A 211 -9.16 11.24 62.86
CA ALA A 211 -10.25 12.04 62.34
C ALA A 211 -10.84 12.91 63.46
N LEU A 212 -10.82 14.23 63.28
CA LEU A 212 -11.67 15.16 64.01
C LEU A 212 -12.79 15.70 63.10
N PRO A 213 -13.96 16.06 63.66
CA PRO A 213 -15.20 16.22 62.92
C PRO A 213 -15.25 17.49 62.08
N ALA A 214 -15.85 17.39 60.90
CA ALA A 214 -16.12 18.51 60.02
C ALA A 214 -17.15 19.47 60.65
N ALA A 215 -16.76 20.74 60.80
CA ALA A 215 -17.70 21.83 61.04
C ALA A 215 -18.41 22.22 59.73
N PRO A 216 -19.70 22.59 59.75
CA PRO A 216 -20.45 22.95 58.54
C PRO A 216 -20.02 24.34 58.07
N ILE A 217 -19.66 24.45 56.79
CA ILE A 217 -19.51 25.74 56.11
C ILE A 217 -20.84 26.05 55.44
N ASP A 218 -21.44 27.14 55.90
CA ASP A 218 -22.66 27.74 55.37
C ASP A 218 -22.34 28.44 54.04
N VAL A 219 -23.03 28.06 52.96
CA VAL A 219 -22.88 28.65 51.62
C VAL A 219 -24.20 29.38 51.29
N PRO A 220 -24.20 30.71 51.12
CA PRO A 220 -25.41 31.45 50.79
C PRO A 220 -25.97 31.06 49.41
N GLN A 221 -27.20 30.53 49.38
CA GLN A 221 -27.98 30.29 48.17
C GLN A 221 -28.48 31.61 47.56
N ALA A 222 -28.13 31.86 46.31
CA ALA A 222 -28.74 32.88 45.47
C ALA A 222 -29.95 32.30 44.70
N PRO A 223 -31.08 33.03 44.55
CA PRO A 223 -32.29 32.51 43.92
C PRO A 223 -32.22 32.43 42.39
N PRO A 224 -32.96 31.50 41.75
CA PRO A 224 -32.89 31.27 40.30
C PRO A 224 -33.71 32.31 39.50
N PRO A 225 -33.25 32.74 38.31
CA PRO A 225 -34.08 33.49 37.37
C PRO A 225 -34.98 32.55 36.56
N THR A 226 -36.28 32.83 36.59
CA THR A 226 -37.29 32.26 35.69
C THR A 226 -37.12 32.90 34.31
N VAL A 227 -36.80 32.09 33.29
CA VAL A 227 -36.79 32.53 31.89
C VAL A 227 -37.96 31.86 31.18
N GLU A 228 -39.06 32.60 31.02
CA GLU A 228 -40.14 32.23 30.11
C GLU A 228 -39.65 32.39 28.66
N THR A 229 -39.51 31.28 27.94
CA THR A 229 -39.23 31.30 26.50
C THR A 229 -40.56 31.17 25.76
N GLN A 230 -41.17 32.29 25.39
CA GLN A 230 -42.29 32.32 24.45
C GLN A 230 -41.77 32.13 23.02
N LEU A 231 -42.15 31.01 22.40
CA LEU A 231 -41.86 30.72 21.00
C LEU A 231 -42.82 31.52 20.10
N ALA A 232 -42.50 32.79 19.82
CA ALA A 232 -43.19 33.57 18.79
C ALA A 232 -42.41 33.46 17.48
N LEU A 233 -42.94 32.71 16.53
CA LEU A 233 -42.44 32.70 15.16
C LEU A 233 -42.75 34.07 14.52
N PRO A 234 -41.75 34.75 13.93
CA PRO A 234 -41.94 36.08 13.37
C PRO A 234 -42.78 36.02 12.07
N ALA A 235 -43.71 36.97 11.93
CA ALA A 235 -44.76 36.98 10.90
C ALA A 235 -44.28 36.96 9.43
N TRP A 236 -42.98 37.16 9.17
CA TRP A 236 -42.40 37.07 7.82
C TRP A 236 -42.30 35.63 7.28
N LEU A 237 -42.44 34.61 8.15
CA LEU A 237 -42.37 33.21 7.73
C LEU A 237 -43.71 32.70 7.13
N ALA A 238 -44.82 33.41 7.37
CA ALA A 238 -46.13 33.09 6.82
C ALA A 238 -46.31 33.56 5.37
N GLU A 239 -45.46 34.47 4.87
CA GLU A 239 -45.61 35.10 3.56
C GLU A 239 -44.85 34.38 2.43
N MET A 240 -43.96 33.43 2.79
CA MET A 240 -43.25 32.57 1.83
C MET A 240 -44.10 31.43 1.24
N LEU A 241 -45.34 31.25 1.73
CA LEU A 241 -46.24 30.17 1.31
C LEU A 241 -47.34 30.65 0.32
N ASN A 242 -47.05 31.65 -0.50
CA ASN A 242 -47.95 32.07 -1.59
C ASN A 242 -47.59 31.35 -2.90
N LEU A 243 -48.54 30.56 -3.41
CA LEU A 243 -48.44 29.63 -4.55
C LEU A 243 -47.90 30.23 -5.87
N ARG A 244 -47.76 31.55 -5.97
CA ARG A 244 -47.32 32.27 -7.17
C ARG A 244 -45.80 32.41 -7.30
N THR A 245 -45.03 32.41 -6.20
CA THR A 245 -43.56 32.55 -6.25
C THR A 245 -42.83 31.22 -6.48
N GLY A 246 -43.44 30.10 -6.08
CA GLY A 246 -42.90 28.76 -6.37
C GLY A 246 -42.94 28.40 -7.85
N ALA A 247 -43.97 28.84 -8.58
CA ALA A 247 -44.15 28.53 -10.00
C ALA A 247 -43.11 29.22 -10.90
N THR A 248 -42.68 30.44 -10.57
CA THR A 248 -41.69 31.18 -11.37
C THR A 248 -40.28 30.61 -11.22
N LEU A 249 -39.90 30.17 -10.02
CA LEU A 249 -38.62 29.50 -9.78
C LEU A 249 -38.53 28.14 -10.47
N ALA A 250 -39.62 27.36 -10.46
CA ALA A 250 -39.67 26.08 -11.17
C ALA A 250 -39.50 26.25 -12.69
N ALA A 251 -40.12 27.27 -13.28
CA ALA A 251 -39.99 27.56 -14.71
C ALA A 251 -38.55 27.96 -15.10
N ILE A 252 -37.87 28.77 -14.28
CA ILE A 252 -36.49 29.19 -14.54
C ILE A 252 -35.53 27.99 -14.49
N LEU A 253 -35.70 27.08 -13.52
CA LEU A 253 -34.88 25.87 -13.41
C LEU A 253 -35.07 24.92 -14.59
N LEU A 254 -36.29 24.82 -15.14
CA LEU A 254 -36.59 23.98 -16.29
C LEU A 254 -35.91 24.51 -17.56
N VAL A 255 -35.92 25.83 -17.77
CA VAL A 255 -35.23 26.48 -18.91
C VAL A 255 -33.71 26.34 -18.79
N LEU A 256 -33.15 26.48 -17.59
CA LEU A 256 -31.71 26.25 -17.34
C LEU A 256 -31.32 24.77 -17.57
N GLY A 257 -32.18 23.83 -17.19
CA GLY A 257 -31.95 22.40 -17.43
C GLY A 257 -31.97 22.05 -18.93
N LEU A 258 -32.94 22.59 -19.68
CA LEU A 258 -33.05 22.38 -21.13
C LEU A 258 -31.89 22.99 -21.90
N THR A 259 -31.44 24.19 -21.53
CA THR A 259 -30.28 24.84 -22.16
C THR A 259 -28.98 24.07 -21.88
N ALA A 260 -28.77 23.58 -20.65
CA ALA A 260 -27.63 22.72 -20.32
C ALA A 260 -27.64 21.39 -21.11
N LEU A 261 -28.82 20.79 -21.31
CA LEU A 261 -28.96 19.56 -22.11
C LEU A 261 -28.61 19.79 -23.58
N LEU A 262 -29.05 20.90 -24.16
CA LEU A 262 -28.75 21.26 -25.55
C LEU A 262 -27.26 21.56 -25.75
N LEU A 263 -26.61 22.23 -24.79
CA LEU A 263 -25.16 22.46 -24.81
C LEU A 263 -24.37 21.14 -24.70
N ARG A 264 -24.82 20.20 -23.84
CA ARG A 264 -24.22 18.86 -23.75
C ARG A 264 -24.36 18.06 -25.05
N ARG A 265 -25.51 18.14 -25.73
CA ARG A 265 -25.74 17.48 -27.02
C ARG A 265 -24.86 18.08 -28.12
N ARG A 266 -24.68 19.40 -28.15
CA ARG A 266 -23.76 20.08 -29.08
C ARG A 266 -22.30 19.71 -28.83
N ALA A 267 -21.86 19.67 -27.56
CA ALA A 267 -20.52 19.25 -27.19
C ALA A 267 -20.25 17.77 -27.56
N ALA A 268 -21.23 16.89 -27.37
CA ALA A 268 -21.13 15.48 -27.76
C ALA A 268 -21.03 15.28 -29.28
N HIS A 269 -21.71 16.12 -30.08
CA HIS A 269 -21.58 16.11 -31.53
C HIS A 269 -20.24 16.68 -32.02
N ALA A 270 -19.73 17.75 -31.40
CA ALA A 270 -18.41 18.30 -31.70
C ALA A 270 -17.26 17.32 -31.37
N ALA A 271 -17.39 16.57 -30.27
CA ALA A 271 -16.42 15.53 -29.88
C ALA A 271 -16.38 14.32 -30.85
N ARG A 272 -17.46 14.06 -31.58
CA ARG A 272 -17.50 13.01 -32.61
C ARG A 272 -16.85 13.44 -33.93
N ALA A 273 -16.91 14.74 -34.27
CA ALA A 273 -16.28 15.28 -35.47
C ALA A 273 -14.74 15.32 -35.39
N THR A 274 -14.16 15.46 -34.19
CA THR A 274 -12.70 15.43 -33.97
C THR A 274 -12.12 14.03 -33.77
N SER A 275 -12.97 13.00 -33.64
CA SER A 275 -12.55 11.60 -33.39
C SER A 275 -12.11 10.82 -34.65
N GLY A 276 -11.98 11.47 -35.80
CA GLY A 276 -11.55 10.87 -37.07
C GLY A 276 -10.03 10.69 -37.24
N ALA A 277 -9.22 11.24 -36.33
CA ALA A 277 -7.78 10.95 -36.30
C ALA A 277 -7.54 9.58 -35.66
N ALA A 278 -6.82 8.70 -36.38
CA ALA A 278 -6.56 7.31 -36.08
C ALA A 278 -6.41 7.02 -34.57
N ARG A 279 -7.37 6.29 -34.00
CA ARG A 279 -7.30 5.81 -32.60
C ARG A 279 -6.15 4.80 -32.50
N PRO A 280 -5.17 4.99 -31.60
CA PRO A 280 -4.02 4.11 -31.49
C PRO A 280 -4.44 2.69 -31.05
N ALA A 281 -3.79 1.68 -31.65
CA ALA A 281 -4.18 0.27 -31.58
C ALA A 281 -4.15 -0.34 -30.16
N TYR A 282 -3.39 0.27 -29.23
CA TYR A 282 -3.35 -0.17 -27.84
C TYR A 282 -4.70 0.03 -27.10
N ARG A 283 -5.52 1.01 -27.50
CA ARG A 283 -6.87 1.21 -26.94
C ARG A 283 -7.92 0.26 -27.51
N SER A 284 -7.70 -0.32 -28.69
CA SER A 284 -8.68 -1.16 -29.40
C SER A 284 -8.44 -2.66 -29.26
N ARG A 285 -7.27 -3.10 -28.76
CA ARG A 285 -6.92 -4.53 -28.65
C ARG A 285 -6.87 -5.01 -27.21
N GLY A 286 -8.04 -5.06 -26.56
CA GLY A 286 -8.19 -5.54 -25.18
C GLY A 286 -8.04 -7.05 -24.96
N ARG A 287 -7.27 -7.80 -25.77
CA ARG A 287 -7.12 -9.26 -25.52
C ARG A 287 -5.92 -10.00 -26.14
N ALA A 288 -5.13 -9.38 -27.01
CA ALA A 288 -3.94 -10.05 -27.55
C ALA A 288 -2.72 -9.68 -26.69
N ARG A 289 -1.86 -10.65 -26.32
CA ARG A 289 -0.50 -10.33 -25.85
C ARG A 289 0.09 -9.39 -26.90
N ILE A 290 0.30 -8.13 -26.53
CA ILE A 290 0.91 -7.17 -27.44
C ILE A 290 2.33 -7.68 -27.68
N SER A 291 2.62 -8.09 -28.91
CA SER A 291 3.99 -8.49 -29.26
C SER A 291 4.91 -7.31 -29.03
N ALA A 292 6.15 -7.56 -28.56
CA ALA A 292 7.13 -6.49 -28.35
C ALA A 292 7.32 -5.63 -29.61
N ALA A 293 7.22 -6.24 -30.80
CA ALA A 293 7.26 -5.55 -32.09
C ALA A 293 6.09 -4.58 -32.30
N ALA A 294 4.85 -4.98 -31.98
CA ALA A 294 3.69 -4.13 -32.12
C ALA A 294 3.72 -2.93 -31.14
N ALA A 295 4.12 -3.17 -29.89
CA ALA A 295 4.28 -2.08 -28.90
C ALA A 295 5.35 -1.07 -29.32
N LEU A 296 6.44 -1.54 -29.95
CA LEU A 296 7.51 -0.70 -30.46
C LEU A 296 7.06 0.16 -31.65
N ASP A 297 6.24 -0.38 -32.54
CA ASP A 297 5.68 0.37 -33.66
C ASP A 297 4.67 1.43 -33.20
N ASP A 298 3.86 1.12 -32.19
CA ASP A 298 2.98 2.09 -31.52
C ASP A 298 3.79 3.21 -30.83
N LEU A 299 4.91 2.87 -30.18
CA LEU A 299 5.82 3.84 -29.58
C LEU A 299 6.42 4.77 -30.66
N ARG A 300 6.90 4.21 -31.77
CA ARG A 300 7.42 4.99 -32.90
C ARG A 300 6.35 5.91 -33.51
N ALA A 301 5.10 5.43 -33.61
CA ALA A 301 3.99 6.24 -34.11
C ALA A 301 3.67 7.40 -33.15
N ALA A 302 3.61 7.14 -31.84
CA ALA A 302 3.39 8.17 -30.83
C ALA A 302 4.52 9.22 -30.79
N CYS A 303 5.79 8.78 -30.92
CA CYS A 303 6.92 9.69 -31.03
C CYS A 303 6.91 10.53 -32.32
N LYS A 304 6.38 10.01 -33.44
CA LYS A 304 6.21 10.79 -34.68
C LYS A 304 5.06 11.80 -34.57
N ALA A 305 4.01 11.45 -33.82
CA ALA A 305 2.85 12.31 -33.57
C ALA A 305 3.10 13.37 -32.48
N ASP A 306 4.27 13.36 -31.84
CA ASP A 306 4.64 14.23 -30.71
C ASP A 306 3.64 14.17 -29.54
N ASP A 307 2.95 13.03 -29.38
CA ASP A 307 2.02 12.78 -28.28
C ASP A 307 2.75 12.12 -27.11
N ALA A 308 3.08 12.92 -26.11
CA ALA A 308 3.82 12.47 -24.92
C ALA A 308 3.05 11.39 -24.13
N LEU A 309 1.73 11.54 -23.97
CA LEU A 309 0.92 10.63 -23.17
C LEU A 309 0.77 9.28 -23.86
N ALA A 310 0.56 9.27 -25.18
CA ALA A 310 0.57 8.05 -25.97
C ALA A 310 1.96 7.38 -26.01
N ALA A 311 3.04 8.16 -26.07
CA ALA A 311 4.40 7.64 -26.05
C ALA A 311 4.72 6.94 -24.72
N HIS A 312 4.28 7.51 -23.60
CA HIS A 312 4.49 6.92 -22.27
C HIS A 312 3.73 5.60 -22.10
N ALA A 313 2.48 5.54 -22.53
CA ALA A 313 1.69 4.31 -22.50
C ALA A 313 2.30 3.20 -23.38
N ALA A 314 2.74 3.55 -24.59
CA ALA A 314 3.38 2.61 -25.50
C ALA A 314 4.75 2.11 -24.97
N LEU A 315 5.50 2.99 -24.29
CA LEU A 315 6.77 2.65 -23.66
C LEU A 315 6.59 1.58 -22.56
N ILE A 316 5.60 1.75 -21.68
CA ILE A 316 5.27 0.77 -20.64
C ILE A 316 4.80 -0.55 -21.25
N ALA A 317 4.00 -0.50 -22.30
CA ALA A 317 3.54 -1.72 -23.00
C ALA A 317 4.72 -2.48 -23.61
N TRP A 318 5.70 -1.78 -24.17
CA TRP A 318 6.90 -2.37 -24.76
C TRP A 318 7.82 -3.00 -23.71
N THR A 319 8.11 -2.32 -22.59
CA THR A 319 8.98 -2.88 -21.54
C THR A 319 8.38 -4.13 -20.87
N ARG A 320 7.05 -4.16 -20.69
CA ARG A 320 6.32 -5.36 -20.21
C ARG A 320 6.39 -6.53 -21.19
N ALA A 321 6.25 -6.26 -22.49
CA ALA A 321 6.28 -7.29 -23.52
C ALA A 321 7.68 -7.92 -23.69
N GLU A 322 8.75 -7.20 -23.34
CA GLU A 322 10.13 -7.70 -23.38
C GLU A 322 10.58 -8.43 -22.10
N GLY A 323 9.72 -8.55 -21.09
CA GLY A 323 10.03 -9.26 -19.84
C GLY A 323 10.90 -8.47 -18.86
N GLY A 324 11.01 -7.15 -19.04
CA GLY A 324 11.63 -6.28 -18.04
C GLY A 324 10.77 -6.19 -16.77
N PRO A 325 11.36 -5.90 -15.59
CA PRO A 325 10.58 -5.63 -14.39
C PRO A 325 9.59 -4.51 -14.67
N ALA A 326 8.36 -4.64 -14.15
CA ALA A 326 7.44 -3.52 -14.12
C ALA A 326 8.13 -2.33 -13.41
N PRO A 327 7.85 -1.08 -13.79
CA PRO A 327 8.46 0.07 -13.11
C PRO A 327 8.25 -0.08 -11.60
N VAL A 328 9.37 -0.08 -10.86
CA VAL A 328 9.37 -0.38 -9.44
C VAL A 328 8.88 0.85 -8.71
N ALA A 329 8.01 0.66 -7.72
CA ALA A 329 7.60 1.75 -6.86
C ALA A 329 8.70 2.05 -5.84
N THR A 330 9.72 2.78 -6.27
CA THR A 330 10.90 3.07 -5.44
C THR A 330 10.81 4.48 -4.87
N GLY A 331 9.91 4.73 -3.92
CA GLY A 331 9.89 5.99 -3.18
C GLY A 331 8.55 6.36 -2.55
N GLN A 332 8.59 7.30 -1.61
CA GLN A 332 7.42 7.82 -0.90
C GLN A 332 6.56 8.78 -1.76
N ASN A 333 7.08 9.24 -2.91
CA ASN A 333 6.36 10.12 -3.83
C ASN A 333 5.71 9.33 -4.97
N ALA A 334 4.50 9.70 -5.38
CA ALA A 334 3.79 9.12 -6.52
C ALA A 334 4.57 9.21 -7.85
N LEU A 335 5.58 10.10 -7.92
CA LEU A 335 6.48 10.28 -9.05
C LEU A 335 7.58 9.20 -9.14
N ASP A 336 7.94 8.62 -7.99
CA ASP A 336 8.94 7.55 -7.90
C ASP A 336 8.29 6.17 -8.11
N ALA A 337 6.96 6.11 -8.02
CA ALA A 337 6.15 4.90 -8.17
C ALA A 337 6.19 4.28 -9.60
N GLN A 338 6.73 5.01 -10.59
CA GLN A 338 6.76 4.62 -12.00
C GLN A 338 8.15 4.79 -12.63
N ALA A 339 9.21 4.84 -11.82
CA ALA A 339 10.58 4.95 -12.31
C ALA A 339 11.02 3.65 -13.00
N PHE A 340 11.74 3.78 -14.12
CA PHE A 340 12.44 2.65 -14.71
C PHE A 340 13.78 2.45 -13.98
N ASP A 341 14.07 1.23 -13.53
CA ASP A 341 15.36 0.93 -12.92
C ASP A 341 16.52 1.25 -13.87
N ALA A 342 17.68 1.61 -13.33
CA ALA A 342 18.88 1.97 -14.09
C ALA A 342 19.34 0.87 -15.08
N ASN A 343 18.89 -0.38 -14.90
CA ASN A 343 19.23 -1.52 -15.74
C ASN A 343 18.16 -1.88 -16.80
N THR A 344 17.09 -1.08 -16.92
CA THR A 344 15.97 -1.36 -17.85
C THR A 344 16.36 -1.13 -19.31
N PHE A 345 17.22 -0.13 -19.56
CA PHE A 345 17.67 0.26 -20.89
C PHE A 345 19.18 0.02 -21.06
N ARG A 346 19.60 -0.45 -22.23
CA ARG A 346 21.01 -0.72 -22.56
C ARG A 346 21.78 0.54 -22.92
N THR A 347 21.08 1.57 -23.39
CA THR A 347 21.67 2.84 -23.82
C THR A 347 21.31 3.96 -22.84
N PRO A 348 22.30 4.80 -22.44
CA PRO A 348 22.03 5.94 -21.57
C PRO A 348 21.14 7.00 -22.25
N ALA A 349 21.14 7.04 -23.58
CA ALA A 349 20.26 7.90 -24.37
C ALA A 349 18.78 7.57 -24.18
N MET A 350 18.43 6.28 -24.09
CA MET A 350 17.05 5.84 -23.87
C MET A 350 16.59 6.08 -22.44
N ALA A 351 17.46 5.86 -21.45
CA ALA A 351 17.18 6.19 -20.06
C ALA A 351 16.89 7.70 -19.89
N LYS A 352 17.71 8.55 -20.51
CA LYS A 352 17.47 10.00 -20.52
C LYS A 352 16.17 10.39 -21.23
N ALA A 353 15.85 9.79 -22.38
CA ALA A 353 14.61 10.10 -23.10
C ALA A 353 13.34 9.68 -22.35
N ALA A 354 13.38 8.56 -21.61
CA ALA A 354 12.29 8.11 -20.76
C ALA A 354 12.10 9.03 -19.54
N GLU A 355 13.21 9.52 -18.98
CA GLU A 355 13.20 10.47 -17.86
C GLU A 355 12.70 11.85 -18.30
N ASP A 356 13.16 12.38 -19.43
CA ASP A 356 12.67 13.64 -20.02
C ASP A 356 11.16 13.56 -20.32
N LEU A 357 10.67 12.41 -20.78
CA LEU A 357 9.24 12.16 -21.01
C LEU A 357 8.44 12.17 -19.69
N ARG A 358 8.97 11.54 -18.65
CA ARG A 358 8.36 11.50 -17.31
C ARG A 358 8.30 12.89 -16.69
N GLN A 359 9.39 13.64 -16.74
CA GLN A 359 9.45 15.03 -16.28
C GLN A 359 8.48 15.92 -17.03
N HIS A 360 8.29 15.70 -18.33
CA HIS A 360 7.32 16.46 -19.12
C HIS A 360 5.86 16.15 -18.74
N LEU A 361 5.52 14.90 -18.42
CA LEU A 361 4.16 14.49 -18.08
C LEU A 361 3.80 14.70 -16.61
N TYR A 362 4.77 14.56 -15.70
CA TYR A 362 4.53 14.48 -14.26
C TYR A 362 5.37 15.47 -13.44
N GLY A 363 6.25 16.27 -14.05
CA GLY A 363 6.95 17.35 -13.37
C GLY A 363 5.96 18.46 -12.96
N ALA A 364 5.56 18.48 -11.69
CA ALA A 364 4.71 19.54 -11.16
C ALA A 364 5.41 20.90 -11.25
N GLY A 365 4.63 21.94 -11.59
CA GLY A 365 5.11 23.31 -11.66
C GLY A 365 5.67 23.80 -10.33
N SER A 366 6.97 24.11 -10.32
CA SER A 366 7.54 25.13 -9.45
C SER A 366 7.40 26.50 -10.15
N SER A 367 6.16 26.96 -10.30
CA SER A 367 5.90 28.39 -10.47
C SER A 367 5.71 29.00 -9.09
N SER A 368 6.75 28.98 -8.27
CA SER A 368 6.94 29.94 -7.18
C SER A 368 8.03 30.90 -7.63
N ALA A 369 7.74 32.19 -7.50
CA ALA A 369 8.55 33.31 -7.93
C ALA A 369 10.05 33.14 -7.62
N GLY A 370 10.89 33.51 -8.60
CA GLY A 370 12.29 33.88 -8.38
C GLY A 370 13.33 32.76 -8.51
N SER A 371 13.68 32.38 -9.75
CA SER A 371 15.08 32.19 -10.17
C SER A 371 15.13 31.80 -11.65
N SER A 372 15.67 32.68 -12.47
CA SER A 372 16.06 32.38 -13.85
C SER A 372 17.38 31.58 -13.85
N ARG A 373 17.33 30.30 -14.24
CA ARG A 373 18.31 29.56 -15.09
C ARG A 373 18.27 28.05 -14.80
N ALA A 374 17.59 27.32 -15.67
CA ALA A 374 18.06 26.12 -16.38
C ALA A 374 16.84 25.51 -17.10
N GLY A 375 16.95 25.30 -18.41
CA GLY A 375 15.81 25.14 -19.31
C GLY A 375 14.84 24.03 -18.93
N SER A 376 13.55 24.34 -18.98
CA SER A 376 12.50 23.34 -19.11
C SER A 376 12.77 22.57 -20.39
N THR A 377 13.35 21.37 -20.25
CA THR A 377 13.66 20.52 -21.39
C THR A 377 12.33 20.01 -21.92
N ARG A 378 11.77 20.71 -22.90
CA ARG A 378 10.54 20.33 -23.59
C ARG A 378 10.82 18.98 -24.25
N TRP A 379 10.11 17.94 -23.82
CA TRP A 379 10.18 16.63 -24.47
C TRP A 379 9.90 16.81 -25.98
N ARG A 380 10.69 16.12 -26.81
CA ARG A 380 10.54 16.12 -28.27
C ARG A 380 10.45 14.70 -28.76
N GLY A 381 9.38 14.37 -29.46
CA GLY A 381 9.16 13.05 -30.06
C GLY A 381 10.29 12.60 -30.98
N ALA A 382 10.94 13.52 -31.70
CA ALA A 382 12.09 13.20 -32.56
C ALA A 382 13.33 12.72 -31.78
N ALA A 383 13.60 13.28 -30.60
CA ALA A 383 14.71 12.88 -29.74
C ALA A 383 14.42 11.54 -29.05
N CYS A 384 13.16 11.31 -28.66
CA CYS A 384 12.71 10.00 -28.16
C CYS A 384 12.84 8.92 -29.24
N LEU A 385 12.48 9.23 -30.49
CA LEU A 385 12.57 8.29 -31.60
C LEU A 385 14.01 7.90 -31.96
N SER A 386 14.97 8.82 -31.88
CA SER A 386 16.39 8.50 -32.09
C SER A 386 16.95 7.63 -30.97
N ALA A 387 16.54 7.88 -29.71
CA ALA A 387 16.90 7.06 -28.56
C ALA A 387 16.33 5.63 -28.67
N VAL A 388 15.06 5.48 -29.06
CA VAL A 388 14.43 4.17 -29.30
C VAL A 388 15.16 3.38 -30.39
N ARG A 389 15.59 4.04 -31.48
CA ARG A 389 16.38 3.39 -32.54
C ARG A 389 17.74 2.93 -32.04
N ALA A 390 18.43 3.75 -31.25
CA ALA A 390 19.73 3.41 -30.66
C ALA A 390 19.62 2.20 -29.72
N GLU A 391 18.56 2.14 -28.91
CA GLU A 391 18.27 1.03 -28.01
C GLU A 391 17.98 -0.27 -28.78
N CYS A 392 17.17 -0.22 -29.84
CA CYS A 392 16.92 -1.38 -30.71
C CYS A 392 18.22 -1.90 -31.35
N ALA A 393 19.08 -1.00 -31.82
CA ALA A 393 20.36 -1.36 -32.41
C ALA A 393 21.35 -1.94 -31.38
N ALA A 394 21.35 -1.43 -30.13
CA ALA A 394 22.11 -2.01 -29.04
C ALA A 394 21.62 -3.42 -28.68
N ARG A 395 20.29 -3.62 -28.63
CA ARG A 395 19.68 -4.94 -28.36
C ARG A 395 19.98 -5.97 -29.45
N ALA A 396 19.94 -5.57 -30.72
CA ALA A 396 20.27 -6.45 -31.84
C ALA A 396 21.74 -6.93 -31.83
N ARG A 397 22.66 -6.08 -31.36
CA ARG A 397 24.10 -6.42 -31.23
C ARG A 397 24.40 -7.37 -30.07
N SER A 398 23.54 -7.39 -29.06
CA SER A 398 23.74 -8.18 -27.83
C SER A 398 22.97 -9.51 -27.82
N ALA A 399 22.34 -9.92 -28.91
CA ALA A 399 21.59 -11.17 -28.99
C ALA A 399 22.52 -12.38 -29.24
N PRO A 400 22.70 -13.31 -28.27
CA PRO A 400 23.45 -14.53 -28.52
C PRO A 400 22.62 -15.52 -29.34
N LYS A 401 23.29 -16.27 -30.24
CA LYS A 401 22.73 -17.37 -31.03
C LYS A 401 22.02 -18.36 -30.09
N ARG A 402 20.69 -18.45 -30.16
CA ARG A 402 19.84 -19.27 -29.28
C ARG A 402 20.28 -20.74 -29.30
N ARG A 403 21.09 -21.17 -28.32
CA ARG A 403 21.09 -22.56 -27.81
C ARG A 403 20.02 -22.64 -26.74
N GLY A 404 19.13 -23.64 -26.85
CA GLY A 404 17.97 -23.82 -25.97
C GLY A 404 18.35 -23.76 -24.50
N ALA A 405 17.87 -22.73 -23.80
CA ALA A 405 18.05 -22.58 -22.37
C ALA A 405 17.17 -23.60 -21.65
N ARG A 406 17.80 -24.63 -21.07
CA ARG A 406 17.23 -25.37 -19.95
C ARG A 406 17.10 -24.39 -18.79
N LEU A 407 15.91 -24.31 -18.20
CA LEU A 407 15.67 -23.54 -16.99
C LEU A 407 16.55 -24.11 -15.87
N ALA A 408 17.32 -23.24 -15.22
CA ALA A 408 18.08 -23.58 -14.04
C ALA A 408 17.13 -23.83 -12.84
N PRO A 409 17.44 -24.79 -11.96
CA PRO A 409 16.68 -24.99 -10.73
C PRO A 409 16.77 -23.75 -9.84
N LEU A 410 15.65 -23.41 -9.19
CA LEU A 410 15.57 -22.29 -8.27
C LEU A 410 16.31 -22.62 -6.95
N TYR A 411 17.56 -22.16 -6.94
CA TYR A 411 18.57 -22.03 -5.87
C TYR A 411 19.27 -23.32 -5.34
N PRO A 412 20.56 -23.19 -4.95
CA PRO A 412 21.44 -24.29 -4.52
C PRO A 412 21.13 -24.83 -3.11
#